data_AF-A0A086A2B9-F1
#
_entry.id   AF-A0A086A2B9-F1
#
_cell.length_a   1.000
_cell.length_b   1.000
_cell.length_c   1.000
_cell.angle_alpha   90.00
_cell.angle_beta   90.00
_cell.angle_gamma   90.00
#
_symmetry.space_group_name_H-M   'P 1'
#
loop_
_entity.id
_entity.type
_entity.pdbx_description
1 polymer ?
#
loop_
_entity_poly.entity_id
_entity_poly.type
_entity_poly.pdbx_seq_one_letter_code
_entity_poly.pdbx_strand_id
1 'polypeptide(L)'
;MKDKPISKNSKRKIFINGNICHNREDFWNAYTKEIDPESAKHFGKNLDAFNDAISAAGPGYPGECTIEITGTENLNKIFGTENFQYIIELLTKADFVDLITQEN
;
A
#
# COMPACT_ATOMS: atom_id res chain seq x y z
N MET A 1 -26.95 19.33 23.31
CA MET A 1 -25.78 19.71 22.49
C MET A 1 -24.55 19.17 23.19
N LYS A 2 -23.93 18.14 22.61
CA LYS A 2 -22.59 17.70 23.00
C LYS A 2 -21.85 17.52 21.69
N ASP A 3 -21.21 18.59 21.26
CA ASP A 3 -20.24 18.61 20.18
C ASP A 3 -19.20 17.54 20.49
N LYS A 4 -19.37 16.37 19.88
CA LYS A 4 -18.35 15.34 19.87
C LYS A 4 -17.21 15.95 19.04
N PRO A 5 -16.00 16.16 19.60
CA PRO A 5 -14.90 16.59 18.77
C PRO A 5 -14.77 15.56 17.67
N ILE A 6 -14.95 16.00 16.42
CA ILE A 6 -14.56 15.23 15.26
C ILE A 6 -13.05 15.15 15.37
N SER A 7 -12.55 14.15 16.09
CA SER A 7 -11.18 13.70 15.88
C SER A 7 -11.15 13.32 14.42
N LYS A 8 -10.63 14.22 13.58
CA LYS A 8 -9.95 13.84 12.36
C LYS A 8 -8.86 12.90 12.82
N ASN A 9 -9.18 11.62 12.98
CA ASN A 9 -8.21 10.57 13.11
C ASN A 9 -7.58 10.50 11.72
N SER A 10 -6.61 11.38 11.45
CA SER A 10 -5.86 11.36 10.21
C SER A 10 -5.02 10.10 10.24
N LYS A 11 -5.63 8.97 9.85
CA LYS A 11 -4.88 7.77 9.52
C LYS A 11 -3.75 8.19 8.58
N ARG A 12 -2.54 7.65 8.83
CA ARG A 12 -1.39 7.91 7.97
C ARG A 12 -1.78 7.60 6.53
N LYS A 13 -1.54 8.53 5.60
CA LYS A 13 -1.81 8.29 4.18
C LYS A 13 -0.51 7.91 3.50
N ILE A 14 -0.54 6.80 2.75
CA ILE A 14 0.52 6.31 1.89
C ILE A 14 0.08 6.56 0.46
N PHE A 15 0.91 7.23 -0.33
CA PHE A 15 0.60 7.51 -1.73
C PHE A 15 1.54 6.77 -2.68
N ILE A 16 0.96 6.02 -3.61
CA ILE A 16 1.70 5.29 -4.64
C ILE A 16 1.25 5.78 -6.01
N ASN A 17 2.18 6.41 -6.74
CA ASN A 17 1.94 6.84 -8.11
C ASN A 17 2.44 5.79 -9.11
N GLY A 18 1.52 4.97 -9.59
CA GLY A 18 1.78 3.95 -10.60
C GLY A 18 2.21 4.53 -11.95
N ASN A 19 1.85 5.77 -12.29
CA ASN A 19 2.16 6.36 -13.60
C ASN A 19 3.66 6.62 -13.80
N ILE A 20 4.42 6.78 -12.71
CA ILE A 20 5.87 7.01 -12.75
C ILE A 20 6.68 5.74 -12.45
N CYS A 21 6.00 4.60 -12.23
CA CYS A 21 6.68 3.32 -12.05
C CYS A 21 7.02 2.75 -13.44
N HIS A 22 8.27 2.31 -13.63
CA HIS A 22 8.71 1.66 -14.85
C HIS A 22 8.84 0.14 -14.67
N ASN A 23 9.04 -0.31 -13.43
CA ASN A 23 9.15 -1.71 -13.07
C ASN A 23 8.63 -1.96 -11.64
N ARG A 24 8.65 -3.22 -11.20
CA ARG A 24 8.15 -3.61 -9.87
C ARG A 24 8.97 -2.99 -8.73
N GLU A 25 10.27 -2.79 -8.92
CA GLU A 25 11.14 -2.19 -7.92
C GLU A 25 10.75 -0.73 -7.66
N ASP A 26 10.35 0.03 -8.68
CA ASP A 26 9.86 1.41 -8.50
C ASP A 26 8.64 1.45 -7.58
N PHE A 27 7.70 0.51 -7.74
CA PHE A 27 6.53 0.38 -6.87
C PHE A 27 6.94 0.09 -5.42
N TRP A 28 7.82 -0.89 -5.20
CA TRP A 28 8.28 -1.23 -3.85
C TRP A 28 9.12 -0.11 -3.22
N ASN A 29 9.88 0.63 -4.02
CA ASN A 29 10.62 1.81 -3.58
C ASN A 29 9.68 2.95 -3.21
N ALA A 30 8.61 3.17 -3.98
CA ALA A 30 7.57 4.13 -3.62
C ALA A 30 6.89 3.74 -2.30
N TYR A 31 6.50 2.47 -2.15
CA TYR A 31 5.90 1.96 -0.91
C TYR A 31 6.81 2.11 0.31
N THR A 32 8.07 1.67 0.19
CA THR A 32 9.03 1.71 1.32
C THR A 32 9.38 3.12 1.80
N LYS A 33 9.31 4.13 0.92
CA LYS A 33 9.49 5.54 1.29
C LYS A 33 8.36 6.05 2.19
N GLU A 34 7.18 5.47 2.08
CA GLU A 34 5.97 5.95 2.72
C GLU A 34 5.64 5.21 4.03
N ILE A 35 6.33 4.11 4.35
CA ILE A 35 6.15 3.33 5.59
C ILE A 35 7.23 3.67 6.64
N ASP A 36 7.17 3.01 7.81
CA ASP A 36 8.19 3.17 8.84
C ASP A 36 9.58 2.70 8.35
N PRO A 37 10.68 3.44 8.58
CA PRO A 37 12.01 3.07 8.10
C PRO A 37 12.56 1.76 8.66
N GLU A 38 12.23 1.40 9.90
CA GLU A 38 12.65 0.14 10.52
C GLU A 38 11.95 -1.04 9.84
N SER A 39 10.64 -0.91 9.63
CA SER A 39 9.84 -1.87 8.86
C SER A 39 10.34 -1.99 7.40
N ALA A 40 10.64 -0.85 6.75
CA ALA A 40 11.14 -0.80 5.38
C ALA A 40 12.52 -1.46 5.19
N LYS A 41 13.42 -1.35 6.18
CA LYS A 41 14.80 -1.85 6.10
C LYS A 41 14.87 -3.36 5.91
N HIS A 42 13.91 -4.08 6.47
CA HIS A 42 13.85 -5.54 6.43
C HIS A 42 12.85 -6.07 5.39
N PHE A 43 12.19 -5.17 4.65
CA PHE A 43 11.20 -5.54 3.64
C PHE A 43 11.85 -6.14 2.38
N GLY A 44 11.39 -7.31 1.97
CA GLY A 44 11.95 -8.07 0.83
C GLY A 44 11.62 -7.52 -0.57
N LYS A 45 10.81 -6.45 -0.68
CA LYS A 45 10.44 -5.80 -1.95
C LYS A 45 9.95 -6.77 -3.03
N ASN A 46 9.03 -7.66 -2.65
CA ASN A 46 8.39 -8.61 -3.55
C ASN A 46 7.00 -8.98 -2.99
N LEU A 47 6.21 -9.74 -3.77
CA LEU A 47 4.82 -10.10 -3.41
C LEU A 47 4.73 -10.97 -2.15
N ASP A 48 5.68 -11.88 -1.96
CA ASP A 48 5.71 -12.78 -0.79
C ASP A 48 5.97 -11.98 0.49
N ALA A 49 6.98 -11.11 0.46
CA ALA A 49 7.25 -10.18 1.55
C ALA A 49 6.07 -9.22 1.81
N PHE A 50 5.36 -8.79 0.76
CA PHE A 50 4.19 -7.93 0.91
C PHE A 50 3.01 -8.68 1.53
N ASN A 51 2.79 -9.94 1.16
CA ASN A 51 1.82 -10.79 1.82
C ASN A 51 2.12 -10.96 3.30
N ASP A 52 3.38 -11.25 3.67
CA ASP A 52 3.81 -11.34 5.08
C ASP A 52 3.59 -10.02 5.83
N ALA A 53 3.94 -8.89 5.21
CA ALA A 53 3.71 -7.57 5.76
C ALA A 53 2.23 -7.34 6.09
N ILE A 54 1.33 -7.65 5.16
CA ILE A 54 -0.10 -7.35 5.30
C ILE A 54 -0.83 -8.40 6.15
N SER A 55 -0.52 -9.67 6.00
CA SER A 55 -1.23 -10.77 6.66
C SER A 55 -0.75 -11.07 8.08
N ALA A 56 0.53 -10.82 8.38
CA ALA A 56 1.15 -11.19 9.66
C ALA A 56 1.83 -10.02 10.38
N ALA A 57 1.65 -8.79 9.89
CA ALA A 57 2.38 -7.61 10.35
C ALA A 57 3.92 -7.81 10.32
N GLY A 58 4.42 -8.52 9.31
CA GLY A 58 5.84 -8.76 9.09
C GLY A 58 6.62 -7.52 8.59
N PRO A 59 7.91 -7.68 8.24
CA PRO A 59 8.71 -6.61 7.66
C PRO A 59 8.02 -5.96 6.46
N GLY A 60 7.91 -4.64 6.45
CA GLY A 60 7.13 -3.90 5.46
C GLY A 60 5.69 -3.60 5.87
N TYR A 61 5.24 -3.99 7.07
CA TYR A 61 3.92 -3.63 7.59
C TYR A 61 3.73 -2.10 7.63
N PRO A 62 2.64 -1.55 7.06
CA PRO A 62 2.44 -0.11 6.96
C PRO A 62 1.81 0.51 8.21
N GLY A 63 1.28 -0.30 9.14
CA GLY A 63 0.44 0.17 10.23
C GLY A 63 -0.99 0.51 9.78
N GLU A 64 -1.81 1.01 10.71
CA GLU A 64 -3.16 1.49 10.38
C GLU A 64 -3.06 2.75 9.50
N CYS A 65 -3.52 2.64 8.25
CA CYS A 65 -3.28 3.65 7.24
C CYS A 65 -4.35 3.67 6.14
N THR A 66 -4.32 4.72 5.34
CA THR A 66 -5.00 4.79 4.05
C THR A 66 -3.95 4.65 2.95
N ILE A 67 -4.12 3.69 2.04
CA ILE A 67 -3.24 3.52 0.88
C ILE A 67 -3.98 4.00 -0.36
N GLU A 68 -3.43 5.02 -1.02
CA GLU A 68 -3.95 5.54 -2.28
C GLU A 68 -3.02 5.15 -3.43
N ILE A 69 -3.54 4.37 -4.37
CA ILE A 69 -2.82 3.90 -5.55
C ILE A 69 -3.45 4.54 -6.79
N THR A 70 -2.64 5.32 -7.51
CA THR A 70 -3.01 5.93 -8.80
C THR A 70 -2.27 5.23 -9.94
N GLY A 71 -2.78 5.32 -11.18
CA GLY A 71 -2.11 4.69 -12.34
C GLY A 71 -2.13 3.16 -12.27
N THR A 72 -3.23 2.60 -11.76
CA THR A 72 -3.41 1.15 -11.59
C THR A 72 -3.30 0.36 -12.89
N GLU A 73 -3.66 0.97 -14.03
CA GLU A 73 -3.47 0.36 -15.36
C GLU A 73 -1.99 0.11 -15.70
N ASN A 74 -1.11 1.05 -15.37
CA ASN A 74 0.32 0.87 -15.59
C ASN A 74 0.90 -0.19 -14.64
N LEU A 75 0.46 -0.19 -13.38
CA LEU A 75 0.86 -1.22 -12.42
C LEU A 75 0.37 -2.62 -12.83
N ASN A 76 -0.83 -2.73 -13.39
CA ASN A 76 -1.33 -3.97 -13.97
C ASN A 76 -0.42 -4.47 -15.11
N LYS A 77 0.09 -3.58 -15.98
CA LYS A 77 1.08 -3.94 -17.02
C LYS A 77 2.42 -4.41 -16.44
N ILE A 78 2.88 -3.79 -15.34
CA ILE A 78 4.17 -4.08 -14.69
C ILE A 78 4.13 -5.40 -13.90
N PHE A 79 3.06 -5.63 -13.15
CA PHE A 79 2.91 -6.80 -12.30
C PHE A 79 2.28 -7.98 -13.05
N GLY A 80 1.46 -7.71 -14.06
CA GLY A 80 0.50 -8.64 -14.63
C GLY A 80 -0.80 -8.65 -13.82
N THR A 81 -1.91 -9.00 -14.48
CA THR A 81 -3.25 -8.93 -13.90
C THR A 81 -3.40 -9.77 -12.63
N GLU A 82 -2.92 -11.01 -12.63
CA GLU A 82 -3.03 -11.89 -11.46
C GLU A 82 -2.29 -11.32 -10.24
N ASN A 83 -1.04 -10.87 -10.44
CA ASN A 83 -0.22 -10.33 -9.35
C ASN A 83 -0.75 -8.98 -8.85
N PHE A 84 -1.22 -8.11 -9.74
CA PHE A 84 -1.76 -6.83 -9.32
C PHE A 84 -3.09 -6.99 -8.59
N GLN A 85 -3.98 -7.87 -9.08
CA GLN A 85 -5.21 -8.22 -8.37
C GLN A 85 -4.92 -8.80 -6.99
N TYR A 86 -3.90 -9.65 -6.86
CA TYR A 86 -3.48 -10.17 -5.56
C TYR A 86 -3.07 -9.06 -4.58
N ILE A 87 -2.33 -8.03 -5.03
CA ILE A 87 -1.99 -6.86 -4.20
C ILE A 87 -3.27 -6.13 -3.74
N ILE A 88 -4.20 -5.87 -4.66
CA ILE A 88 -5.46 -5.19 -4.35
C ILE A 88 -6.29 -6.00 -3.36
N GLU A 89 -6.40 -7.32 -3.57
CA GLU A 89 -7.13 -8.21 -2.67
C GLU A 89 -6.52 -8.25 -1.26
N LEU A 90 -5.20 -8.32 -1.14
CA LEU A 90 -4.53 -8.29 0.16
C LEU A 90 -4.85 -7.01 0.92
N LEU A 91 -4.72 -5.87 0.25
CA LEU A 91 -5.00 -4.56 0.84
C LEU A 91 -6.49 -4.38 1.18
N THR A 92 -7.39 -4.90 0.34
CA THR A 92 -8.84 -4.81 0.57
C THR A 92 -9.29 -5.68 1.75
N LYS A 93 -8.62 -6.83 1.97
CA LYS A 93 -8.93 -7.75 3.08
C LYS A 93 -8.32 -7.31 4.41
N ALA A 94 -7.37 -6.38 4.41
CA ALA A 94 -6.72 -5.91 5.62
C ALA A 94 -7.59 -4.90 6.38
N ASP A 95 -8.06 -5.26 7.58
CA ASP A 95 -8.91 -4.39 8.41
C ASP A 95 -8.26 -3.04 8.80
N PHE A 96 -6.93 -2.96 8.72
CA PHE A 96 -6.14 -1.78 9.08
C PHE A 96 -5.81 -0.88 7.87
N VAL A 97 -6.18 -1.28 6.64
CA VAL A 97 -5.95 -0.50 5.43
C VAL A 97 -7.27 0.01 4.85
N ASP A 98 -7.39 1.33 4.72
CA ASP A 98 -8.38 1.93 3.83
C ASP A 98 -7.77 2.08 2.42
N LEU A 99 -8.18 1.24 1.47
CA LEU A 99 -7.67 1.28 0.09
C LEU A 99 -8.45 2.23 -0.80
N ILE A 100 -7.75 3.09 -1.52
CA ILE A 100 -8.29 3.94 -2.59
C ILE A 100 -7.51 3.66 -3.88
N THR A 101 -8.20 3.31 -4.95
CA THR A 101 -7.59 3.06 -6.27
C THR A 101 -8.15 4.00 -7.31
N GLN A 102 -7.28 4.53 -8.18
CA GLN A 102 -7.69 5.35 -9.31
C GLN A 102 -7.02 4.86 -10.60
N GLU A 103 -7.88 4.52 -11.57
CA GLU A 103 -7.52 4.36 -12.97
C GLU A 103 -7.32 5.77 -13.56
N ASN A 104 -6.26 5.97 -14.35
CA ASN A 104 -5.95 7.27 -14.95
C ASN A 104 -5.52 7.13 -16.39
#